data_AF-A0A811LKR6-F1
#
_entry.id   AF-A0A811LKR6-F1
#
_cell.length_a   1.000
_cell.length_b   1.000
_cell.length_c   1.000
_cell.angle_alpha   90.00
_cell.angle_beta   90.00
_cell.angle_gamma   90.00
#
_symmetry.space_group_name_H-M   'P 1'
#
loop_
_entity.id
_entity.type
_entity.pdbx_description
1 polymer ?
#
loop_
_entity_poly.entity_id
_entity_poly.type
_entity_poly.pdbx_seq_one_letter_code
_entity_poly.pdbx_strand_id
1 'polypeptide(L)'
;MKDVMNNFIAVCPYIELTICFPCIAINIYSAVRFANIHSFNNNFRIIMIVTNFIVAGISILHPIISLTPAYYISYQTGNFIETTAFYFIAYIHQTCTFIFDIKYFILGFERWFAFRSRATYEHSKDNTSVKVFICMIFSSLLKTANEHKFSGKTLTESYQIKETINILSVIQPIIKAYLTVVVACTICVSINMYGLMFGLWQKYSNYYQGLTNLEYIFINMYNFYSSSYAIWYLRPLRRVFLTDLRSLFRTSIDIDNRVNPSVEKYDDEAKIYFDQLQSQWS
;
A
#
# COMPACT_ATOMS: atom_id res chain seq x y z
N MET A 1 16.71 22.53 -26.04
CA MET A 1 15.61 21.59 -25.69
C MET A 1 16.07 20.13 -25.75
N LYS A 2 16.75 19.68 -26.81
CA LYS A 2 17.32 18.32 -26.90
C LYS A 2 18.28 17.98 -25.74
N ASP A 3 19.19 18.88 -25.39
CA ASP A 3 20.18 18.62 -24.33
C ASP A 3 19.53 18.48 -22.94
N VAL A 4 18.53 19.31 -22.66
CA VAL A 4 17.74 19.23 -21.41
C VAL A 4 17.05 17.88 -21.31
N MET A 5 16.46 17.41 -22.41
CA MET A 5 15.78 16.12 -22.46
C MET A 5 16.76 14.96 -22.27
N ASN A 6 17.92 14.99 -22.93
CA ASN A 6 18.95 13.97 -22.78
C ASN A 6 19.49 13.91 -21.34
N ASN A 7 19.73 15.08 -20.73
CA ASN A 7 20.14 15.15 -19.32
C ASN A 7 19.05 14.61 -18.39
N PHE A 8 17.79 14.94 -18.63
CA PHE A 8 16.68 14.40 -17.85
C PHE A 8 16.62 12.87 -17.95
N ILE A 9 16.71 12.30 -19.15
CA ILE A 9 16.67 10.85 -19.37
C ILE A 9 17.84 10.16 -18.66
N ALA A 10 19.05 10.74 -18.72
CA ALA A 10 20.21 10.19 -18.05
C ALA A 10 20.08 10.20 -16.51
N VAL A 11 19.42 11.22 -15.95
CA VAL A 11 19.25 11.39 -14.50
C VAL A 11 18.03 10.63 -13.96
N CYS A 12 17.04 10.34 -14.81
CA CYS A 12 15.76 9.74 -14.43
C CYS A 12 15.87 8.43 -13.62
N PRO A 13 16.70 7.42 -14.00
CA PRO A 13 16.88 6.21 -13.21
C PRO A 13 17.39 6.48 -11.78
N TYR A 14 18.23 7.50 -11.60
CA TYR A 14 18.77 7.87 -10.29
C TYR A 14 17.75 8.61 -9.43
N ILE A 15 16.90 9.45 -10.04
CA ILE A 15 15.75 10.05 -9.35
C ILE A 15 14.81 8.96 -8.87
N GLU A 16 14.50 8.00 -9.75
CA GLU A 16 13.66 6.86 -9.39
C GLU A 16 14.26 6.09 -8.22
N LEU A 17 15.53 5.69 -8.30
CA LEU A 17 16.25 4.99 -7.22
C LEU A 17 16.21 5.76 -5.90
N THR A 18 16.35 7.09 -5.93
CA THR A 18 16.28 7.96 -4.76
C THR A 18 14.91 7.91 -4.10
N ILE A 19 13.83 7.89 -4.89
CA ILE A 19 12.45 7.78 -4.41
C ILE A 19 12.15 6.36 -3.89
N CYS A 20 12.80 5.34 -4.44
CA CYS A 20 12.60 3.95 -4.03
C CYS A 20 13.06 3.69 -2.59
N PHE A 21 14.12 4.34 -2.11
CA PHE A 21 14.61 4.15 -0.73
C PHE A 21 13.57 4.45 0.36
N PRO A 22 12.98 5.65 0.45
CA PRO A 22 11.95 5.93 1.44
C PRO A 22 10.70 5.07 1.24
N CYS A 23 10.41 4.71 -0.01
CA CYS A 23 9.31 3.82 -0.38
C CYS A 23 9.50 2.40 0.18
N ILE A 24 10.69 1.82 0.03
CA ILE A 24 11.05 0.52 0.59
C ILE A 24 11.02 0.58 2.12
N ALA A 25 11.64 1.61 2.71
CA ALA A 25 11.71 1.78 4.15
C ALA A 25 10.31 1.83 4.79
N ILE A 26 9.39 2.62 4.23
CA ILE A 26 8.05 2.76 4.77
C ILE A 26 7.20 1.49 4.60
N ASN A 27 7.35 0.78 3.48
CA ASN A 27 6.63 -0.46 3.23
C ASN A 27 7.11 -1.60 4.13
N ILE A 28 8.43 -1.75 4.31
CA ILE A 28 8.99 -2.73 5.26
C ILE A 28 8.56 -2.39 6.70
N TYR A 29 8.66 -1.11 7.09
CA TYR A 29 8.21 -0.66 8.41
C TYR A 29 6.73 -0.99 8.64
N SER A 30 5.87 -0.64 7.67
CA SER A 30 4.44 -0.92 7.70
C SER A 30 4.17 -2.42 7.86
N ALA A 31 4.84 -3.27 7.06
CA ALA A 31 4.69 -4.73 7.13
C ALA A 31 5.04 -5.28 8.52
N VAL A 32 6.20 -4.89 9.06
CA VAL A 32 6.65 -5.32 10.40
C VAL A 32 5.67 -4.88 11.48
N ARG A 33 5.10 -3.67 11.38
CA ARG A 33 4.11 -3.20 12.36
C ARG A 33 2.76 -3.89 12.25
N PHE A 34 2.28 -4.16 11.03
CA PHE A 34 1.08 -4.97 10.86
C PHE A 34 1.23 -6.39 11.42
N ALA A 35 2.44 -6.96 11.39
CA ALA A 35 2.73 -8.25 12.01
C ALA A 35 2.60 -8.24 13.54
N ASN A 36 2.72 -7.09 14.21
CA ASN A 36 2.66 -6.98 15.67
C ASN A 36 1.33 -6.39 16.21
N ILE A 37 0.49 -5.82 15.36
CA ILE A 37 -0.78 -5.21 15.79
C ILE A 37 -1.90 -6.25 15.81
N HIS A 38 -2.34 -6.65 17.01
CA HIS A 38 -3.43 -7.61 17.21
C HIS A 38 -4.84 -7.02 17.04
N SER A 39 -4.97 -5.69 16.93
CA SER A 39 -6.29 -5.04 16.82
C SER A 39 -6.99 -5.28 15.49
N PHE A 40 -6.27 -5.75 14.47
CA PHE A 40 -6.83 -6.03 13.15
C PHE A 40 -7.07 -7.53 12.97
N ASN A 41 -8.07 -7.87 12.14
CA ASN A 41 -8.32 -9.24 11.70
C ASN A 41 -7.04 -9.86 11.08
N ASN A 42 -6.80 -11.14 11.37
CA ASN A 42 -5.64 -11.88 10.88
C ASN A 42 -5.51 -11.88 9.35
N ASN A 43 -6.62 -12.05 8.62
CA ASN A 43 -6.63 -12.05 7.15
C ASN A 43 -6.19 -10.69 6.60
N PHE A 44 -6.72 -9.61 7.18
CA PHE A 44 -6.33 -8.25 6.81
C PHE A 44 -4.84 -7.99 7.06
N ARG A 45 -4.32 -8.44 8.21
CA ARG A 45 -2.89 -8.32 8.53
C ARG A 45 -2.03 -9.06 7.52
N ILE A 46 -2.36 -10.31 7.19
CA ILE A 46 -1.63 -11.10 6.21
C ILE A 46 -1.61 -10.39 4.85
N ILE A 47 -2.76 -9.91 4.38
CA ILE A 47 -2.85 -9.16 3.11
C ILE A 47 -1.95 -7.91 3.16
N MET A 48 -1.99 -7.13 4.23
CA MET A 48 -1.17 -5.93 4.37
C MET A 48 0.32 -6.23 4.45
N ILE A 49 0.73 -7.30 5.14
CA ILE A 49 2.13 -7.71 5.26
C ILE A 49 2.65 -8.15 3.88
N VAL A 50 1.96 -9.09 3.24
CA VAL A 50 2.37 -9.66 1.94
C VAL A 50 2.42 -8.59 0.87
N THR A 51 1.38 -7.75 0.78
CA THR A 51 1.34 -6.68 -0.22
C THR A 51 2.47 -5.68 0.00
N ASN A 52 2.71 -5.20 1.22
CA ASN A 52 3.81 -4.26 1.48
C ASN A 52 5.20 -4.86 1.16
N PHE A 53 5.44 -6.16 1.37
CA PHE A 53 6.69 -6.79 0.94
C PHE A 53 6.81 -6.88 -0.59
N ILE A 54 5.76 -7.28 -1.29
CA ILE A 54 5.73 -7.30 -2.77
C ILE A 54 6.03 -5.91 -3.31
N VAL A 55 5.35 -4.91 -2.77
CA VAL A 55 5.49 -3.50 -3.12
C VAL A 55 6.93 -2.98 -2.92
N ALA A 56 7.56 -3.34 -1.80
CA ALA A 56 8.97 -3.00 -1.55
C ALA A 56 9.90 -3.67 -2.57
N GLY A 57 9.63 -4.92 -2.93
CA GLY A 57 10.36 -5.65 -3.98
C GLY A 57 10.23 -5.01 -5.36
N ILE A 58 9.01 -4.59 -5.77
CA ILE A 58 8.80 -3.90 -7.05
C ILE A 58 9.61 -2.62 -7.11
N SER A 59 9.58 -1.83 -6.03
CA SER A 59 10.23 -0.52 -5.96
C SER A 59 11.74 -0.62 -6.25
N ILE A 60 12.41 -1.73 -5.88
CA ILE A 60 13.83 -1.91 -6.19
C ILE A 60 14.08 -2.56 -7.56
N LEU A 61 13.17 -3.41 -8.03
CA LEU A 61 13.35 -4.17 -9.27
C LEU A 61 13.33 -3.27 -10.50
N HIS A 62 12.46 -2.26 -10.57
CA HIS A 62 12.39 -1.40 -11.76
C HIS A 62 13.68 -0.59 -12.01
N PRO A 63 14.26 0.13 -11.02
CA PRO A 63 15.53 0.81 -11.22
C PRO A 63 16.66 -0.14 -11.64
N ILE A 64 16.71 -1.36 -11.09
CA ILE A 64 17.69 -2.38 -11.49
C ILE A 64 17.51 -2.76 -12.96
N ILE A 65 16.28 -3.01 -13.39
CA ILE A 65 15.95 -3.31 -14.80
C ILE A 65 16.35 -2.13 -15.70
N SER A 66 16.04 -0.89 -15.31
CA SER A 66 16.37 0.31 -16.10
C SER A 66 17.88 0.58 -16.16
N LEU A 67 18.65 0.19 -15.14
CA LEU A 67 20.11 0.34 -15.13
C LEU A 67 20.83 -0.84 -15.80
N THR A 68 20.10 -1.91 -16.15
CA THR A 68 20.68 -3.08 -16.79
C THR A 68 21.11 -2.73 -18.23
N PRO A 69 22.38 -2.94 -18.59
CA PRO A 69 22.87 -2.70 -19.95
C PRO A 69 22.12 -3.50 -21.02
N ALA A 70 21.94 -2.91 -22.21
CA ALA A 70 21.21 -3.52 -23.32
C ALA A 70 21.76 -4.89 -23.80
N TYR A 71 23.05 -5.17 -23.56
CA TYR A 71 23.67 -6.43 -23.97
C TYR A 71 23.16 -7.65 -23.20
N TYR A 72 22.56 -7.46 -22.02
CA TYR A 72 21.87 -8.52 -21.25
C TYR A 72 20.42 -8.73 -21.71
N ILE A 73 19.88 -7.84 -22.55
CA ILE A 73 18.47 -7.86 -22.98
C ILE A 73 18.32 -8.52 -24.36
N SER A 74 19.39 -8.48 -25.17
CA SER A 74 19.39 -8.96 -26.55
C SER A 74 19.95 -10.38 -26.68
N TYR A 75 19.16 -11.28 -27.29
CA TYR A 75 19.62 -12.62 -27.67
C TYR A 75 20.73 -12.62 -28.74
N GLN A 76 20.97 -11.49 -29.41
CA GLN A 76 21.98 -11.40 -30.47
C GLN A 76 23.42 -11.55 -29.95
N THR A 77 23.65 -11.32 -28.66
CA THR A 77 24.99 -11.41 -28.04
C THR A 77 25.38 -12.84 -27.67
N GLY A 78 24.49 -13.82 -27.83
CA GLY A 78 24.72 -15.22 -27.44
C GLY A 78 24.54 -15.51 -25.94
N ASN A 79 24.21 -14.50 -25.12
CA ASN A 79 24.00 -14.62 -23.68
C ASN A 79 22.58 -15.09 -23.34
N PHE A 80 22.25 -16.34 -23.68
CA PHE A 80 20.89 -16.87 -23.56
C PHE A 80 20.41 -16.98 -22.11
N ILE A 81 21.28 -17.34 -21.17
CA ILE A 81 20.92 -17.57 -19.76
C ILE A 81 20.57 -16.23 -19.09
N GLU A 82 21.42 -15.23 -19.26
CA GLU A 82 21.26 -13.89 -18.70
C GLU A 82 20.02 -13.22 -19.28
N THR A 83 19.82 -13.32 -20.60
CA THR A 83 18.64 -12.78 -21.27
C THR A 83 17.35 -13.43 -20.75
N THR A 84 17.36 -14.75 -20.58
CA THR A 84 16.21 -15.49 -20.03
C THR A 84 15.93 -15.10 -18.58
N ALA A 85 16.97 -14.97 -17.76
CA ALA A 85 16.84 -14.52 -16.38
C ALA A 85 16.28 -13.08 -16.32
N PHE A 86 16.73 -12.18 -17.19
CA PHE A 86 16.23 -10.82 -17.28
C PHE A 86 14.72 -10.78 -17.62
N TYR A 87 14.28 -11.50 -18.65
CA TYR A 87 12.85 -11.54 -19.01
C TYR A 87 12.01 -12.21 -17.92
N PHE A 88 12.53 -13.21 -17.22
CA PHE A 88 11.85 -13.81 -16.07
C PHE A 88 11.66 -12.81 -14.91
N ILE A 89 12.71 -12.04 -14.58
CA ILE A 89 12.63 -10.97 -13.58
C ILE A 89 11.64 -9.89 -14.02
N ALA A 90 11.66 -9.48 -15.28
CA ALA A 90 10.72 -8.50 -15.84
C ALA A 90 9.27 -9.01 -15.79
N TYR A 91 9.04 -10.31 -16.02
CA TYR A 91 7.73 -10.94 -15.89
C TYR A 91 7.23 -10.96 -14.43
N ILE A 92 8.08 -11.35 -13.48
CA ILE A 92 7.78 -11.27 -12.04
C ILE A 92 7.43 -9.83 -11.67
N HIS A 93 8.24 -8.88 -12.12
CA HIS A 93 8.05 -7.46 -11.86
C HIS A 93 6.68 -6.96 -12.37
N GLN A 94 6.28 -7.33 -13.59
CA GLN A 94 4.96 -6.99 -14.12
C GLN A 94 3.80 -7.63 -13.33
N THR A 95 3.95 -8.90 -12.96
CA THR A 95 2.96 -9.60 -12.13
C THR A 95 2.79 -8.91 -10.78
N CYS A 96 3.89 -8.50 -10.15
CA CYS A 96 3.86 -7.78 -8.89
C CYS A 96 3.23 -6.39 -9.05
N THR A 97 3.50 -5.67 -10.14
CA THR A 97 2.86 -4.36 -10.44
C THR A 97 1.35 -4.50 -10.60
N PHE A 98 0.88 -5.55 -11.26
CA PHE A 98 -0.55 -5.86 -11.34
C PHE A 98 -1.17 -6.15 -9.96
N ILE A 99 -0.47 -6.90 -9.10
CA ILE A 99 -0.91 -7.14 -7.72
C ILE A 99 -0.97 -5.82 -6.93
N PHE A 100 -0.01 -4.92 -7.15
CA PHE A 100 0.02 -3.58 -6.56
C PHE A 100 -1.26 -2.79 -6.88
N ASP A 101 -1.66 -2.79 -8.15
CA ASP A 101 -2.86 -2.09 -8.62
C ASP A 101 -4.13 -2.64 -7.98
N ILE A 102 -4.18 -3.96 -7.78
CA ILE A 102 -5.37 -4.64 -7.26
C ILE A 102 -5.43 -4.63 -5.72
N LYS A 103 -4.33 -4.39 -5.00
CA LYS A 103 -4.29 -4.55 -3.53
C LYS A 103 -5.34 -3.71 -2.78
N TYR A 104 -5.57 -2.47 -3.21
CA TYR A 104 -6.57 -1.60 -2.57
C TYR A 104 -8.01 -2.02 -2.90
N PHE A 105 -8.22 -2.60 -4.09
CA PHE A 105 -9.50 -3.22 -4.44
C PHE A 105 -9.75 -4.46 -3.56
N ILE A 106 -8.76 -5.34 -3.40
CA ILE A 106 -8.85 -6.51 -2.51
C ILE A 106 -9.14 -6.06 -1.08
N LEU A 107 -8.41 -5.07 -0.58
CA LEU A 107 -8.52 -4.60 0.80
C LEU A 107 -9.90 -4.02 1.09
N GLY A 108 -10.36 -3.14 0.22
CA GLY A 108 -11.67 -2.56 0.40
C GLY A 108 -12.80 -3.57 0.18
N PHE A 109 -12.58 -4.58 -0.67
CA PHE A 109 -13.52 -5.69 -0.87
C PHE A 109 -13.58 -6.63 0.34
N GLU A 110 -12.46 -6.98 0.96
CA GLU A 110 -12.44 -7.77 2.19
C GLU A 110 -13.29 -7.11 3.28
N ARG A 111 -13.14 -5.79 3.43
CA ARG A 111 -13.95 -5.01 4.37
C ARG A 111 -15.42 -4.93 4.00
N TRP A 112 -15.74 -4.91 2.71
CA TRP A 112 -17.12 -5.03 2.26
C TRP A 112 -17.75 -6.36 2.64
N PHE A 113 -17.05 -7.45 2.33
CA PHE A 113 -17.55 -8.79 2.53
C PHE A 113 -17.73 -9.09 4.01
N ALA A 114 -16.76 -8.68 4.84
CA ALA A 114 -16.85 -8.75 6.29
C ALA A 114 -18.08 -7.98 6.84
N PHE A 115 -18.42 -6.84 6.23
CA PHE A 115 -19.59 -6.06 6.62
C PHE A 115 -20.91 -6.72 6.16
N ARG A 116 -21.00 -7.13 4.90
CA ARG A 116 -22.24 -7.64 4.29
C ARG A 116 -22.61 -9.05 4.76
N SER A 117 -21.61 -9.93 4.87
CA SER A 117 -21.81 -11.35 5.11
C SER A 117 -21.37 -11.75 6.51
N ARG A 118 -21.59 -10.88 7.50
CA ARG A 118 -21.06 -11.03 8.87
C ARG A 118 -21.39 -12.38 9.51
N ALA A 119 -22.66 -12.81 9.47
CA ALA A 119 -23.10 -14.07 10.07
C ALA A 119 -22.40 -15.29 9.45
N THR A 120 -22.08 -15.22 8.15
CA THR A 120 -21.36 -16.27 7.44
C THR A 120 -19.85 -16.13 7.63
N TYR A 121 -19.32 -14.91 7.72
CA TYR A 121 -17.89 -14.62 7.81
C TYR A 121 -17.29 -15.06 9.15
N GLU A 122 -18.03 -14.88 10.26
CA GLU A 122 -17.59 -15.35 11.58
C GLU A 122 -17.58 -16.88 11.69
N HIS A 123 -18.40 -17.58 10.88
CA HIS A 123 -18.55 -19.04 10.93
C HIS A 123 -17.87 -19.81 9.78
N SER A 124 -17.59 -19.17 8.64
CA SER A 124 -16.91 -19.81 7.52
C SER A 124 -15.40 -19.60 7.64
N LYS A 125 -14.67 -20.66 7.96
CA LYS A 125 -13.20 -20.70 7.78
C LYS A 125 -12.78 -20.80 6.31
N ASP A 126 -13.73 -20.80 5.37
CA ASP A 126 -13.48 -21.10 3.97
C ASP A 126 -13.06 -19.88 3.13
N ASN A 127 -12.17 -20.15 2.17
CA ASN A 127 -11.50 -19.22 1.24
C ASN A 127 -12.43 -18.56 0.19
N THR A 128 -13.67 -18.25 0.56
CA THR A 128 -14.75 -17.80 -0.34
C THR A 128 -14.52 -16.39 -0.92
N SER A 129 -13.58 -15.63 -0.36
CA SER A 129 -13.26 -14.24 -0.70
C SER A 129 -12.79 -14.02 -2.14
N VAL A 130 -12.38 -15.08 -2.85
CA VAL A 130 -11.79 -14.97 -4.21
C VAL A 130 -12.84 -14.93 -5.33
N LYS A 131 -14.08 -15.40 -5.10
CA LYS A 131 -15.05 -15.67 -6.19
C LYS A 131 -15.97 -14.50 -6.60
N VAL A 132 -15.99 -13.36 -5.89
CA VAL A 132 -17.05 -12.32 -6.08
C VAL A 132 -16.47 -10.97 -6.58
N PHE A 133 -15.44 -11.05 -7.40
CA PHE A 133 -14.83 -9.89 -8.06
C PHE A 133 -15.77 -9.29 -9.12
N ILE A 134 -16.10 -7.98 -9.04
CA ILE A 134 -16.08 -6.98 -10.15
C ILE A 134 -16.96 -5.71 -9.85
N CYS A 135 -16.25 -4.58 -9.75
CA CYS A 135 -16.53 -3.18 -10.18
C CYS A 135 -17.56 -2.18 -9.59
N MET A 136 -18.57 -2.48 -8.75
CA MET A 136 -19.55 -1.41 -8.37
C MET A 136 -19.74 -1.15 -6.86
N ILE A 137 -18.79 -1.58 -6.04
CA ILE A 137 -19.09 -1.80 -4.63
C ILE A 137 -18.71 -0.63 -3.71
N PHE A 138 -17.69 0.19 -4.00
CA PHE A 138 -17.14 1.14 -3.01
C PHE A 138 -18.01 2.36 -2.64
N SER A 139 -18.58 3.04 -3.62
CA SER A 139 -19.45 4.21 -3.34
C SER A 139 -20.78 3.78 -2.72
N SER A 140 -21.32 2.66 -3.23
CA SER A 140 -22.49 1.99 -2.69
C SER A 140 -22.26 1.54 -1.24
N LEU A 141 -21.06 1.04 -0.94
CA LEU A 141 -20.62 0.63 0.39
C LEU A 141 -20.66 1.73 1.42
N LEU A 142 -20.04 2.87 1.09
CA LEU A 142 -19.94 3.97 2.04
C LEU A 142 -21.34 4.48 2.36
N LYS A 143 -22.22 4.50 1.35
CA LYS A 143 -23.63 4.83 1.52
C LYS A 143 -24.35 3.81 2.41
N THR A 144 -24.27 2.52 2.10
CA THR A 144 -24.88 1.44 2.90
C THR A 144 -24.34 1.38 4.33
N ALA A 145 -23.02 1.54 4.53
CA ALA A 145 -22.40 1.56 5.85
C ALA A 145 -22.87 2.76 6.68
N ASN A 146 -23.06 3.93 6.05
CA ASN A 146 -23.61 5.11 6.72
C ASN A 146 -25.09 4.95 7.06
N GLU A 147 -25.89 4.32 6.18
CA GLU A 147 -27.30 4.02 6.43
C GLU A 147 -27.48 3.07 7.63
N HIS A 148 -26.59 2.07 7.79
CA HIS A 148 -26.64 1.11 8.90
C HIS A 148 -25.94 1.58 10.19
N LYS A 149 -25.34 2.78 10.23
CA LYS A 149 -24.61 3.30 11.39
C LYS A 149 -25.44 3.32 12.69
N PHE A 150 -26.76 3.44 12.58
CA PHE A 150 -27.67 3.51 13.73
C PHE A 150 -28.48 2.21 13.97
N SER A 151 -28.28 1.17 13.16
CA SER A 151 -29.06 -0.07 13.25
C SER A 151 -28.42 -1.16 14.11
N GLY A 152 -27.24 -0.90 14.69
CA GLY A 152 -26.51 -1.88 15.49
C GLY A 152 -27.27 -2.24 16.76
N LYS A 153 -27.63 -3.51 16.93
CA LYS A 153 -28.36 -4.00 18.11
C LYS A 153 -27.42 -4.29 19.28
N THR A 154 -26.12 -4.44 19.03
CA THR A 154 -25.11 -4.78 20.04
C THR A 154 -23.95 -3.78 20.06
N LEU A 155 -23.29 -3.65 21.22
CA LEU A 155 -22.08 -2.83 21.40
C LEU A 155 -20.94 -3.27 20.48
N THR A 156 -20.71 -4.58 20.38
CA THR A 156 -19.69 -5.16 19.49
C THR A 156 -19.94 -4.81 18.03
N GLU A 157 -21.19 -4.87 17.58
CA GLU A 157 -21.59 -4.48 16.24
C GLU A 157 -21.32 -3.00 15.97
N SER A 158 -21.72 -2.13 16.90
CA SER A 158 -21.49 -0.70 16.78
C SER A 158 -20.00 -0.35 16.69
N TYR A 159 -19.15 -1.06 17.44
CA TYR A 159 -17.69 -0.93 17.37
C TYR A 159 -17.14 -1.34 15.99
N GLN A 160 -17.52 -2.51 15.49
CA GLN A 160 -17.07 -3.02 14.18
C GLN A 160 -17.52 -2.14 13.01
N ILE A 161 -18.76 -1.63 13.05
CA ILE A 161 -19.28 -0.70 12.04
C ILE A 161 -18.45 0.59 12.05
N LYS A 162 -18.18 1.13 13.24
CA LYS A 162 -17.35 2.34 13.41
C LYS A 162 -15.93 2.13 12.90
N GLU A 163 -15.32 0.98 13.18
CA GLU A 163 -14.00 0.63 12.66
C GLU A 163 -13.99 0.52 11.13
N THR A 164 -14.99 -0.14 10.55
CA THR A 164 -15.16 -0.27 9.10
C THR A 164 -15.31 1.09 8.43
N ILE A 165 -16.16 1.97 8.97
CA ILE A 165 -16.33 3.34 8.48
C ILE A 165 -15.00 4.11 8.55
N ASN A 166 -14.25 3.98 9.66
CA ASN A 166 -12.95 4.62 9.81
C ASN A 166 -11.96 4.12 8.75
N ILE A 167 -11.88 2.81 8.50
CA ILE A 167 -11.01 2.24 7.46
C ILE A 167 -11.44 2.72 6.06
N LEU A 168 -12.73 2.68 5.73
CA LEU A 168 -13.25 3.15 4.44
C LEU A 168 -12.95 4.62 4.19
N SER A 169 -13.03 5.45 5.23
CA SER A 169 -12.68 6.88 5.14
C SER A 169 -11.21 7.12 4.79
N VAL A 170 -10.31 6.19 5.14
CA VAL A 170 -8.89 6.23 4.80
C VAL A 170 -8.64 5.70 3.39
N ILE A 171 -9.35 4.67 2.97
CA ILE A 171 -9.18 4.05 1.65
C ILE A 171 -9.65 4.97 0.51
N GLN A 172 -10.75 5.71 0.71
CA GLN A 172 -11.33 6.57 -0.32
C GLN A 172 -10.33 7.57 -0.95
N PRO A 173 -9.57 8.38 -0.19
CA PRO A 173 -8.57 9.28 -0.76
C PRO A 173 -7.41 8.54 -1.44
N ILE A 174 -7.00 7.37 -0.92
CA ILE A 174 -5.98 6.53 -1.55
C ILE A 174 -6.44 6.07 -2.95
N ILE A 175 -7.69 5.61 -3.08
CA ILE A 175 -8.27 5.23 -4.38
C ILE A 175 -8.33 6.44 -5.33
N LYS A 176 -8.70 7.63 -4.84
CA LYS A 176 -8.69 8.84 -5.69
C LYS A 176 -7.28 9.17 -6.19
N ALA A 177 -6.27 9.11 -5.33
CA ALA A 177 -4.88 9.32 -5.72
C ALA A 177 -4.40 8.27 -6.74
N TYR A 178 -4.80 7.01 -6.56
CA TYR A 178 -4.53 5.94 -7.52
C TYR A 178 -5.12 6.23 -8.89
N LEU A 179 -6.39 6.64 -8.97
CA LEU A 179 -7.04 6.99 -10.24
C LEU A 179 -6.30 8.12 -10.96
N THR A 180 -5.81 9.13 -10.23
CA THR A 180 -4.98 10.19 -10.81
C THR A 180 -3.69 9.65 -11.44
N VAL A 181 -3.03 8.71 -10.75
CA VAL A 181 -1.79 8.08 -11.24
C VAL A 181 -2.06 7.22 -12.46
N VAL A 182 -3.16 6.44 -12.46
CA VAL A 182 -3.58 5.64 -13.62
C VAL A 182 -3.80 6.53 -14.84
N VAL A 183 -4.47 7.67 -14.68
CA VAL A 183 -4.66 8.63 -15.78
C VAL A 183 -3.31 9.16 -16.30
N ALA A 184 -2.40 9.55 -15.40
CA ALA A 184 -1.06 10.01 -15.77
C ALA A 184 -0.26 8.93 -16.52
N CYS A 185 -0.22 7.70 -16.00
CA CYS A 185 0.43 6.57 -16.66
C CYS A 185 -0.22 6.23 -18.00
N THR A 186 -1.55 6.30 -18.11
CA THR A 186 -2.25 6.05 -19.38
C THR A 186 -1.84 7.07 -20.46
N ILE A 187 -1.63 8.33 -20.08
CA ILE A 187 -1.13 9.37 -20.99
C ILE A 187 0.29 9.02 -21.44
N CYS A 188 1.19 8.68 -20.52
CA CYS A 188 2.56 8.27 -20.85
C CYS A 188 2.59 7.06 -21.80
N VAL A 189 1.83 6.00 -21.50
CA VAL A 189 1.70 4.81 -22.36
C VAL A 189 1.13 5.18 -23.73
N SER A 190 0.12 6.06 -23.79
CA SER A 190 -0.48 6.48 -25.06
C SER A 190 0.52 7.24 -25.93
N ILE A 191 1.32 8.14 -25.34
CA ILE A 191 2.41 8.83 -26.04
C ILE A 191 3.46 7.80 -26.50
N ASN A 192 3.79 6.82 -25.65
CA ASN A 192 4.73 5.76 -26.00
C ASN A 192 4.28 4.92 -27.18
N MET A 193 3.03 4.48 -27.17
CA MET A 193 2.43 3.69 -28.24
C MET A 193 2.32 4.50 -29.54
N TYR A 194 1.93 5.77 -29.46
CA TYR A 194 1.91 6.66 -30.62
C TYR A 194 3.31 6.81 -31.24
N GLY A 195 4.33 7.09 -30.42
CA GLY A 195 5.71 7.22 -30.87
C GLY A 195 6.25 5.96 -31.55
N LEU A 196 5.93 4.78 -31.02
CA LEU A 196 6.30 3.50 -31.62
C LEU A 196 5.54 3.21 -32.94
N MET A 197 4.23 3.46 -32.98
CA MET A 197 3.38 3.16 -34.14
C MET A 197 3.75 3.97 -35.38
N PHE A 198 4.12 5.24 -35.21
CA PHE A 198 4.53 6.12 -36.31
C PHE A 198 6.04 6.05 -36.61
N GLY A 199 6.78 5.15 -35.96
CA GLY A 199 8.22 5.01 -36.16
C GLY A 199 9.03 6.24 -35.70
N LEU A 200 8.42 7.13 -34.90
CA LEU A 200 9.11 8.28 -34.31
C LEU A 200 10.18 7.81 -33.33
N TRP A 201 9.93 6.68 -32.68
CA TRP A 201 10.83 6.08 -31.70
C TRP A 201 11.21 4.66 -32.07
N GLN A 202 12.49 4.35 -31.85
CA GLN A 202 12.96 2.97 -31.86
C GLN A 202 12.64 2.30 -30.52
N LYS A 203 12.41 0.98 -30.56
CA LYS A 203 12.43 0.16 -29.34
C LYS A 203 13.77 0.41 -28.65
N TYR A 204 13.76 0.72 -27.35
CA TYR A 204 14.93 1.12 -26.57
C TYR A 204 15.50 2.51 -26.86
N SER A 205 14.75 3.40 -27.52
CA SER A 205 15.16 4.80 -27.58
C SER A 205 15.14 5.44 -26.19
N ASN A 206 16.04 6.39 -25.97
CA ASN A 206 16.12 7.18 -24.73
C ASN A 206 14.77 7.82 -24.36
N TYR A 207 13.98 8.25 -25.34
CA TYR A 207 12.65 8.85 -25.10
C TYR A 207 11.64 7.85 -24.54
N TYR A 208 11.59 6.64 -25.12
CA TYR A 208 10.74 5.56 -24.62
C TYR A 208 11.11 5.18 -23.18
N GLN A 209 12.42 5.05 -22.90
CA GLN A 209 12.91 4.73 -21.56
C GLN A 209 12.62 5.86 -20.57
N GLY A 210 12.81 7.11 -20.96
CA GLY A 210 12.54 8.28 -20.13
C GLY A 210 11.08 8.37 -19.68
N LEU A 211 10.13 8.14 -20.60
CA LEU A 211 8.70 8.11 -20.27
C LEU A 211 8.30 6.90 -19.44
N THR A 212 8.87 5.73 -19.73
CA THR A 212 8.69 4.53 -18.89
C THR A 212 9.15 4.82 -17.46
N ASN A 213 10.36 5.35 -17.26
CA ASN A 213 10.87 5.68 -15.94
C ASN A 213 10.01 6.75 -15.23
N LEU A 214 9.45 7.71 -15.98
CA LEU A 214 8.51 8.69 -15.43
C LEU A 214 7.23 8.03 -14.88
N GLU A 215 6.70 7.01 -15.57
CA GLU A 215 5.55 6.22 -15.06
C GLU A 215 5.90 5.57 -13.73
N TYR A 216 7.07 4.94 -13.62
CA TYR A 216 7.50 4.29 -12.36
C TYR A 216 7.78 5.29 -11.25
N ILE A 217 8.26 6.50 -11.56
CA ILE A 217 8.35 7.60 -10.58
C ILE A 217 6.95 7.91 -10.04
N PHE A 218 5.93 8.05 -10.89
CA PHE A 218 4.55 8.29 -10.42
C PHE A 218 4.02 7.15 -9.56
N ILE A 219 4.26 5.89 -9.96
CA ILE A 219 3.87 4.70 -9.19
C ILE A 219 4.56 4.69 -7.81
N ASN A 220 5.86 4.96 -7.76
CA ASN A 220 6.62 5.00 -6.50
C ASN A 220 6.20 6.16 -5.60
N MET A 221 5.93 7.34 -6.15
CA MET A 221 5.39 8.48 -5.40
C MET A 221 4.00 8.17 -4.81
N TYR A 222 3.12 7.56 -5.61
CA TYR A 222 1.82 7.11 -5.14
C TYR A 222 1.94 6.07 -4.03
N ASN A 223 2.84 5.10 -4.20
CA ASN A 223 3.08 4.08 -3.22
C ASN A 223 3.56 4.68 -1.89
N PHE A 224 4.58 5.54 -1.93
CA PHE A 224 5.05 6.27 -0.76
C PHE A 224 3.94 7.08 -0.08
N TYR A 225 3.15 7.81 -0.87
CA TYR A 225 2.00 8.58 -0.38
C TYR A 225 0.98 7.66 0.31
N SER A 226 0.56 6.59 -0.34
CA SER A 226 -0.50 5.70 0.15
C SER A 226 -0.09 4.96 1.43
N SER A 227 1.15 4.50 1.54
CA SER A 227 1.69 3.87 2.75
C SER A 227 1.85 4.87 3.89
N SER A 228 2.34 6.09 3.59
CA SER A 228 2.43 7.19 4.58
C SER A 228 1.05 7.57 5.10
N TYR A 229 0.09 7.72 4.19
CA TYR A 229 -1.28 8.10 4.51
C TYR A 229 -1.96 7.02 5.36
N ALA A 230 -1.79 5.74 5.01
CA ALA A 230 -2.32 4.63 5.80
C ALA A 230 -1.77 4.61 7.23
N ILE A 231 -0.44 4.79 7.40
CA ILE A 231 0.19 4.88 8.72
C ILE A 231 -0.37 6.04 9.54
N TRP A 232 -0.54 7.22 8.92
CA TRP A 232 -0.98 8.41 9.62
C TRP A 232 -2.45 8.38 10.04
N TYR A 233 -3.33 7.83 9.21
CA TYR A 233 -4.76 7.87 9.47
C TYR A 233 -5.31 6.62 10.18
N LEU A 234 -4.65 5.47 10.06
CA LEU A 234 -5.01 4.30 10.86
C LEU A 234 -4.51 4.49 12.30
N ARG A 235 -5.43 4.83 13.21
CA ARG A 235 -5.12 5.16 14.62
C ARG A 235 -4.18 4.18 15.32
N PRO A 236 -4.33 2.83 15.20
CA PRO A 236 -3.41 1.89 15.84
C PRO A 236 -1.98 2.05 15.33
N LEU A 237 -1.81 2.15 14.00
CA LEU A 237 -0.51 2.36 13.36
C LEU A 237 0.09 3.71 13.74
N ARG A 238 -0.67 4.80 13.68
CA ARG A 238 -0.18 6.13 14.06
C ARG A 238 0.37 6.16 15.48
N ARG A 239 -0.33 5.52 16.44
CA ARG A 239 0.13 5.47 17.83
C ARG A 239 1.48 4.75 17.94
N VAL A 240 1.60 3.57 17.31
CA VAL A 240 2.85 2.81 17.31
C VAL A 240 3.96 3.59 16.62
N PHE A 241 3.68 4.19 15.46
CA PHE A 241 4.62 5.03 14.72
C PHE A 241 5.14 6.21 15.52
N LEU A 242 4.26 6.96 16.20
CA LEU A 242 4.68 8.09 17.03
C LEU A 242 5.51 7.62 18.24
N THR A 243 5.18 6.47 18.83
CA THR A 243 5.97 5.87 19.92
C THR A 243 7.36 5.48 19.45
N ASP A 244 7.45 4.83 18.28
CA ASP A 244 8.72 4.43 17.68
C ASP A 244 9.56 5.65 17.31
N LEU A 245 8.96 6.62 16.64
CA LEU A 245 9.63 7.86 16.25
C LEU A 245 10.14 8.61 17.49
N ARG A 246 9.31 8.71 18.53
CA ARG A 246 9.73 9.27 19.82
C ARG A 246 10.87 8.46 20.43
N SER A 247 10.87 7.13 20.33
CA SER A 247 11.97 6.30 20.85
C SER A 247 13.28 6.52 20.08
N LEU A 248 13.22 6.72 18.77
CA LEU A 248 14.38 7.02 17.92
C LEU A 248 15.00 8.39 18.24
N PHE A 249 14.16 9.40 18.49
CA PHE A 249 14.62 10.74 18.87
C PHE A 249 14.94 10.91 20.36
N ARG A 250 14.47 9.99 21.23
CA ARG A 250 14.70 10.03 22.68
C ARG A 250 15.98 9.28 23.07
N THR A 251 17.03 9.47 22.28
CA THR A 251 18.37 8.97 22.56
C THR A 251 19.00 9.77 23.71
N SER A 252 19.37 9.03 24.77
CA SER A 252 20.41 9.30 25.77
C SER A 252 20.10 9.89 27.16
N ILE A 253 19.05 10.69 27.41
CA ILE A 253 19.04 11.46 28.68
C ILE A 253 18.21 10.82 29.83
N ASP A 254 17.36 9.83 29.56
CA ASP A 254 16.28 9.51 30.51
C ASP A 254 16.12 8.01 30.83
N ILE A 255 17.14 7.19 30.56
CA ILE A 255 17.09 5.73 30.81
C ILE A 255 17.21 5.38 32.30
N ASP A 256 17.80 6.25 33.13
CA ASP A 256 17.97 5.97 34.57
C ASP A 256 16.77 6.35 35.46
N ASN A 257 15.73 7.02 34.95
CA ASN A 257 14.61 7.51 35.78
C ASN A 257 13.24 6.89 35.49
N ARG A 258 13.14 5.84 34.68
CA ARG A 258 11.87 5.11 34.55
C ARG A 258 11.73 4.05 35.63
N VAL A 259 11.30 4.51 36.80
CA VAL A 259 10.47 3.71 37.72
C VAL A 259 9.34 3.11 36.88
N ASN A 260 9.27 1.78 36.79
CA ASN A 260 8.20 1.04 36.14
C ASN A 260 6.85 1.57 36.66
N PRO A 261 6.02 2.26 35.85
CA PRO A 261 4.63 2.42 36.22
C PRO A 261 4.04 1.03 36.08
N SER A 262 3.88 0.37 37.23
CA SER A 262 3.26 -0.94 37.36
C SER A 262 1.93 -0.98 36.60
N VAL A 263 1.65 -2.17 36.10
CA VAL A 263 0.43 -2.62 35.41
C VAL A 263 -0.87 -2.18 36.11
N GLU A 264 -0.82 -1.79 37.37
CA GLU A 264 -1.96 -1.30 38.18
C GLU A 264 -2.70 -0.10 37.58
N LYS A 265 -2.02 0.81 36.86
CA LYS A 265 -2.69 2.05 36.41
C LYS A 265 -3.67 1.85 35.26
N TYR A 266 -3.53 0.78 34.47
CA TYR A 266 -4.43 0.50 33.34
C TYR A 266 -5.68 -0.29 33.77
N ASP A 267 -5.57 -1.14 34.80
CA ASP A 267 -6.73 -1.84 35.35
C ASP A 267 -7.71 -0.87 36.02
N ASP A 268 -7.18 0.17 36.70
CA ASP A 268 -8.03 1.19 37.32
C ASP A 268 -8.75 2.09 36.29
N GLU A 269 -8.10 2.48 35.19
CA GLU A 269 -8.76 3.29 34.16
C GLU A 269 -9.87 2.51 33.43
N ALA A 270 -9.65 1.22 33.15
CA ALA A 270 -10.68 0.37 32.56
C ALA A 270 -11.87 0.20 33.50
N LYS A 271 -11.62 -0.02 34.79
CA LYS A 271 -12.65 -0.16 35.82
C LYS A 271 -13.47 1.11 35.99
N ILE A 272 -12.83 2.29 36.07
CA ILE A 272 -13.51 3.59 36.12
C ILE A 272 -14.41 3.81 34.90
N TYR A 273 -13.95 3.41 33.70
CA TYR A 273 -14.73 3.54 32.48
C TYR A 273 -15.96 2.62 32.46
N PHE A 274 -15.82 1.37 32.94
CA PHE A 274 -16.94 0.43 33.08
C PHE A 274 -17.92 0.86 34.16
N ASP A 275 -17.45 1.38 35.30
CA ASP A 275 -18.30 1.90 36.37
C ASP A 275 -19.09 3.14 35.89
N GLN A 276 -18.48 4.02 35.10
CA GLN A 276 -19.18 5.14 34.47
C GLN A 276 -20.25 4.68 33.47
N LEU A 277 -19.96 3.68 32.64
CA LEU A 277 -20.96 3.13 31.73
C LEU A 277 -22.12 2.46 32.49
N GLN A 278 -21.81 1.73 33.55
CA GLN A 278 -22.81 1.05 34.37
C GLN A 278 -23.72 2.05 35.09
N SER A 279 -23.17 3.12 35.66
CA SER A 279 -23.94 4.20 36.30
C SER A 279 -24.79 5.04 35.33
N GLN A 280 -24.44 5.08 34.05
CA GLN A 280 -25.29 5.71 33.02
C GLN A 280 -26.45 4.82 32.57
N TRP A 281 -26.41 3.53 32.89
CA TRP A 281 -27.41 2.53 32.47
C TRP A 281 -28.38 2.14 33.59
N SER A 282 -28.01 2.38 34.85
CA SER A 282 -28.87 2.26 36.04
C SER A 282 -29.66 3.53 36.30
#